data_AF-A0A445CZF4-F1
#
_entry.id   AF-A0A445CZF4-F1
#
_cell.length_a   1.000
_cell.length_b   1.000
_cell.length_c   1.000
_cell.angle_alpha   90.00
_cell.angle_beta   90.00
_cell.angle_gamma   90.00
#
_symmetry.space_group_name_H-M   'P 1'
#
loop_
_entity.id
_entity.type
_entity.pdbx_description
1 polymer ?
#
loop_
_entity_poly.entity_id
_entity_poly.type
_entity_poly.pdbx_seq_one_letter_code
_entity_poly.pdbx_strand_id
1 'polypeptide(L)'
;MRDTNILVVGQDGILRPLMKTATRSTTVLVFSMLFIFGALVYTLLLPSHLIFGGTPSKSILATTENNNVPKMPPKQIEIPLNCTAYNLNKICPNHEEIPADNQDRLPSSTCPDYFRWIHEDLRPWAHTGITKEMVDKARKTANFKLVILKGKAYLETYAKAFQTRDVFTKWGILQLLRRYPGMLPDMEFMFDCVDWPVILAERYGGSNSNNASNVPPPLFRYCANDATLDIVFPDWSFWGEMKEGNKRTTWLKREPYAYWKGNPDVADTRKDLMKCNVTHQQDWNARIYKQDWIKESKEGYKQSDLASQCIHRYKVYIEGSAWSVSQKYILACDSVTLLVNPHYYDFFTRGLVPMQHYWPIKEDDKCRSIKFAVEWGNTHQNESDIRVIYIR
;
A
#
# COMPACT_ATOMS: atom_id res chain seq x y z
N MET A 1 -0.40 -13.59 -40.31
CA MET A 1 0.80 -14.16 -40.93
C MET A 1 1.72 -13.01 -41.34
N ARG A 2 2.55 -12.56 -40.39
CA ARG A 2 3.84 -11.90 -40.60
C ARG A 2 4.43 -11.62 -39.23
N ASP A 3 5.61 -12.19 -39.03
CA ASP A 3 6.36 -12.30 -37.80
C ASP A 3 6.87 -10.96 -37.30
N THR A 4 6.99 -10.83 -35.98
CA THR A 4 7.88 -9.83 -35.38
C THR A 4 8.63 -10.51 -34.24
N ASN A 5 9.91 -10.75 -34.51
CA ASN A 5 10.85 -11.46 -33.65
C ASN A 5 11.02 -10.76 -32.30
N ILE A 6 10.84 -11.53 -31.23
CA ILE A 6 11.28 -11.20 -29.88
C ILE A 6 12.77 -11.58 -29.79
N LEU A 7 13.63 -10.59 -29.63
CA LEU A 7 15.05 -10.79 -29.33
C LEU A 7 15.19 -11.24 -27.87
N VAL A 8 15.52 -12.52 -27.70
CA VAL A 8 16.03 -13.10 -26.45
C VAL A 8 17.54 -12.86 -26.42
N VAL A 9 18.02 -12.04 -25.49
CA VAL A 9 19.44 -11.89 -25.23
C VAL A 9 19.84 -12.98 -24.23
N GLY A 10 20.53 -14.00 -24.73
CA GLY A 10 21.18 -15.04 -23.93
C GLY A 10 22.45 -14.50 -23.27
N GLN A 11 22.67 -14.87 -22.01
CA GLN A 11 23.88 -14.57 -21.26
C GLN A 11 24.81 -15.79 -21.32
N ASP A 12 25.94 -15.63 -22.00
CA ASP A 12 27.00 -16.63 -22.07
C ASP A 12 27.72 -16.77 -20.73
N GLY A 13 27.81 -18.01 -20.25
CA GLY A 13 28.55 -18.39 -19.07
C GLY A 13 30.03 -18.58 -19.38
N ILE A 14 30.89 -17.86 -18.65
CA ILE A 14 32.34 -18.11 -18.60
C ILE A 14 32.68 -18.75 -17.24
N LEU A 15 33.17 -19.98 -17.33
CA LEU A 15 33.71 -20.80 -16.26
C LEU A 15 35.05 -20.22 -15.76
N ARG A 16 35.22 -20.05 -14.44
CA ARG A 16 36.54 -19.91 -13.79
C ARG A 16 36.70 -20.94 -12.66
N PRO A 17 37.89 -21.52 -12.46
CA PRO A 17 38.09 -22.64 -11.55
C PRO A 17 38.26 -22.17 -10.10
N LEU A 18 37.65 -22.93 -9.19
CA LEU A 18 37.71 -22.74 -7.75
C LEU A 18 38.95 -23.46 -7.21
N MET A 19 40.03 -22.71 -6.93
CA MET A 19 41.21 -23.22 -6.24
C MET A 19 40.93 -23.32 -4.73
N LYS A 20 41.13 -24.51 -4.19
CA LYS A 20 41.21 -24.79 -2.75
C LYS A 20 42.47 -24.14 -2.16
N THR A 21 42.35 -23.56 -0.96
CA THR A 21 43.42 -23.63 0.05
C THR A 21 42.83 -23.38 1.43
N ALA A 22 43.09 -24.33 2.32
CA ALA A 22 42.70 -24.32 3.72
C ALA A 22 43.87 -23.85 4.58
N THR A 23 43.73 -22.74 5.31
CA THR A 23 44.40 -22.48 6.60
C THR A 23 43.96 -21.12 7.16
N ARG A 24 43.14 -21.12 8.23
CA ARG A 24 43.06 -20.07 9.29
C ARG A 24 41.87 -20.38 10.22
N SER A 25 41.98 -21.46 10.99
CA SER A 25 40.95 -21.87 11.98
C SER A 25 41.20 -21.31 13.39
N THR A 26 42.39 -20.78 13.67
CA THR A 26 42.76 -20.42 15.06
C THR A 26 42.36 -19.01 15.48
N THR A 27 42.20 -18.07 14.53
CA THR A 27 41.90 -16.66 14.85
C THR A 27 40.41 -16.41 15.11
N VAL A 28 39.51 -17.15 14.45
CA VAL A 28 38.05 -17.00 14.60
C VAL A 28 37.57 -17.49 15.97
N LEU A 29 38.14 -18.59 16.48
CA LEU A 29 37.77 -19.15 17.79
C LEU A 29 38.14 -18.23 18.96
N VAL A 30 39.26 -17.49 18.86
CA VAL A 30 39.69 -16.54 19.91
C VAL A 30 38.77 -15.31 19.95
N PHE A 31 38.36 -14.80 18.78
CA PHE A 31 37.39 -13.68 18.72
C PHE A 31 36.01 -14.08 19.23
N SER A 32 35.53 -15.29 18.93
CA SER A 32 34.25 -15.79 19.46
C SER A 32 34.28 -15.96 20.99
N MET A 33 35.38 -16.46 21.56
CA MET A 33 35.55 -16.58 23.02
C MET A 33 35.55 -15.21 23.71
N LEU A 34 36.23 -14.20 23.14
CA LEU A 34 36.25 -12.84 23.68
C LEU A 34 34.87 -12.16 23.64
N PHE A 35 34.09 -12.39 22.58
CA PHE A 35 32.72 -11.87 22.48
C PHE A 35 31.78 -12.49 23.52
N ILE A 36 31.88 -13.81 23.75
CA ILE A 36 31.06 -14.51 24.75
C ILE A 36 31.44 -14.04 26.16
N PHE A 37 32.74 -13.88 26.44
CA PHE A 37 33.20 -13.39 27.74
C PHE A 37 32.77 -11.94 27.98
N GLY A 38 32.82 -11.07 26.95
CA GLY A 38 32.30 -9.70 27.01
C GLY A 38 30.80 -9.63 27.29
N ALA A 39 29.99 -10.49 26.66
CA ALA A 39 28.54 -10.56 26.88
C ALA A 39 28.19 -11.07 28.29
N LEU A 40 28.98 -11.99 28.85
CA LEU A 40 28.81 -12.48 30.22
C LEU A 40 29.16 -11.40 31.25
N VAL A 41 30.26 -10.67 31.05
CA VAL A 41 30.62 -9.55 31.95
C VAL A 41 29.59 -8.41 31.87
N TYR A 42 29.04 -8.14 30.68
CA TYR A 42 27.98 -7.14 30.51
C TYR A 42 26.67 -7.51 31.24
N THR A 43 26.28 -8.79 31.24
CA THR A 43 25.08 -9.26 31.95
C THR A 43 25.28 -9.34 33.48
N LEU A 44 26.52 -9.52 33.95
CA LEU A 44 26.88 -9.51 35.38
C LEU A 44 27.01 -8.10 35.99
N LEU A 45 27.18 -7.06 35.17
CA LEU A 45 27.33 -5.66 35.62
C LEU A 45 26.04 -4.82 35.54
N LEU A 46 24.93 -5.41 35.08
CA LEU A 46 23.61 -4.76 35.08
C LEU A 46 22.95 -4.89 36.47
N PRO A 47 22.69 -3.77 37.18
CA PRO A 47 22.01 -3.82 38.46
C PRO A 47 20.58 -4.38 38.31
N SER A 48 20.24 -5.33 39.17
CA SER A 48 19.04 -6.19 39.15
C SER A 48 17.72 -5.47 39.47
N HIS A 49 17.63 -4.16 39.24
CA HIS A 49 16.49 -3.33 39.67
C HIS A 49 15.65 -2.77 38.50
N LEU A 50 15.93 -3.17 37.26
CA LEU A 50 15.19 -2.71 36.07
C LEU A 50 14.38 -3.82 35.36
N ILE A 51 14.25 -4.99 35.98
CA ILE A 51 13.42 -6.09 35.49
C ILE A 51 12.49 -6.49 36.64
N PHE A 52 11.18 -6.30 36.46
CA PHE A 52 10.06 -6.48 37.41
C PHE A 52 9.78 -5.33 38.40
N GLY A 53 8.68 -4.59 38.16
CA GLY A 53 8.09 -3.71 39.17
C GLY A 53 7.16 -2.64 38.62
N GLY A 54 6.01 -3.01 38.06
CA GLY A 54 4.95 -2.07 37.67
C GLY A 54 3.57 -2.67 37.90
N THR A 55 3.05 -2.50 39.12
CA THR A 55 1.67 -2.81 39.52
C THR A 55 0.63 -2.16 38.59
N PRO A 56 -0.49 -2.83 38.27
CA PRO A 56 -1.56 -2.22 37.51
C PRO A 56 -2.32 -1.25 38.43
N SER A 57 -2.09 0.05 38.22
CA SER A 57 -2.97 1.06 38.79
C SER A 57 -4.34 0.94 38.11
N LYS A 58 -5.34 0.46 38.85
CA LYS A 58 -6.75 0.58 38.47
C LYS A 58 -7.10 2.06 38.47
N SER A 59 -7.05 2.73 37.32
CA SER A 59 -7.82 3.95 37.13
C SER A 59 -9.28 3.57 37.01
N ILE A 60 -10.02 3.72 38.12
CA ILE A 60 -11.47 3.83 38.07
C ILE A 60 -11.76 5.21 37.49
N LEU A 61 -11.87 5.28 36.15
CA LEU A 61 -12.61 6.34 35.49
C LEU A 61 -13.91 5.71 35.01
N ALA A 62 -14.91 5.71 35.88
CA ALA A 62 -16.27 5.42 35.50
C ALA A 62 -16.79 6.56 34.63
N THR A 63 -16.61 6.46 33.31
CA THR A 63 -17.42 7.22 32.35
C THR A 63 -18.66 6.39 32.05
N THR A 64 -19.77 6.82 32.64
CA THR A 64 -21.11 6.34 32.31
C THR A 64 -21.45 6.82 30.90
N GLU A 65 -21.11 6.06 29.85
CA GLU A 65 -21.59 6.34 28.50
C GLU A 65 -23.01 5.80 28.32
N ASN A 66 -23.99 6.63 28.64
CA ASN A 66 -25.33 6.52 28.07
C ASN A 66 -25.31 7.11 26.65
N ASN A 67 -24.86 6.33 25.66
CA ASN A 67 -24.90 6.72 24.25
C ASN A 67 -25.97 5.93 23.49
N ASN A 68 -27.24 6.17 23.81
CA ASN A 68 -28.34 5.90 22.88
C ASN A 68 -28.42 7.06 21.87
N VAL A 69 -27.47 7.09 20.93
CA VAL A 69 -27.57 7.96 19.74
C VAL A 69 -27.94 7.08 18.55
N PRO A 70 -29.11 7.28 17.90
CA PRO A 70 -29.44 6.57 16.67
C PRO A 70 -28.40 6.94 15.60
N LYS A 71 -27.56 5.98 15.20
CA LYS A 71 -26.66 6.13 14.05
C LYS A 71 -27.48 6.05 12.77
N MET A 72 -28.04 7.19 12.37
CA MET A 72 -28.51 7.38 11.00
C MET A 72 -27.30 7.33 10.05
N PRO A 73 -27.37 6.59 8.93
CA PRO A 73 -26.28 6.55 7.96
C PRO A 73 -26.00 7.96 7.40
N PRO A 74 -24.73 8.30 7.08
CA PRO A 74 -24.40 9.59 6.49
C PRO A 74 -25.21 9.80 5.21
N LYS A 75 -25.86 10.97 5.06
CA LYS A 75 -26.50 11.37 3.80
C LYS A 75 -25.40 11.43 2.73
N GLN A 76 -25.48 10.53 1.75
CA GLN A 76 -24.56 10.49 0.63
C GLN A 76 -24.80 11.74 -0.24
N ILE A 77 -23.81 12.63 -0.31
CA ILE A 77 -23.84 13.76 -1.25
C ILE A 77 -23.58 13.18 -2.63
N GLU A 78 -24.65 12.85 -3.35
CA GLU A 78 -24.56 12.48 -4.75
C GLU A 78 -24.50 13.77 -5.58
N ILE A 79 -23.38 13.98 -6.27
CA ILE A 79 -23.26 15.02 -7.30
C ILE A 79 -23.62 14.36 -8.63
N PRO A 80 -24.88 14.40 -9.10
CA PRO A 80 -25.30 13.65 -10.27
C PRO A 80 -24.49 14.04 -11.51
N LEU A 81 -24.07 13.08 -12.31
CA LEU A 81 -23.44 13.33 -13.61
C LEU A 81 -24.52 13.36 -14.69
N ASN A 82 -24.89 14.54 -15.19
CA ASN A 82 -25.81 14.66 -16.32
C ASN A 82 -25.05 14.41 -17.65
N CYS A 83 -24.94 13.13 -18.02
CA CYS A 83 -24.29 12.71 -19.26
C CYS A 83 -25.09 13.09 -20.53
N THR A 84 -26.39 13.37 -20.41
CA THR A 84 -27.24 13.81 -21.54
C THR A 84 -26.86 15.21 -22.00
N ALA A 85 -26.53 16.11 -21.07
CA ALA A 85 -26.04 17.46 -21.37
C ALA A 85 -24.64 17.45 -22.01
N TYR A 86 -23.78 16.48 -21.63
CA TYR A 86 -22.46 16.31 -22.25
C TYR A 86 -22.55 15.99 -23.75
N ASN A 87 -23.53 15.19 -24.18
CA ASN A 87 -23.69 14.85 -25.60
C ASN A 87 -24.06 16.04 -26.50
N LEU A 88 -24.63 17.11 -25.93
CA LEU A 88 -25.03 18.30 -26.68
C LEU A 88 -23.87 19.29 -26.83
N ASN A 89 -23.11 19.53 -25.76
CA ASN A 89 -22.12 20.62 -25.72
C ASN A 89 -20.66 20.13 -25.60
N LYS A 90 -20.42 18.82 -25.44
CA LYS A 90 -19.12 18.20 -25.06
C LYS A 90 -18.49 18.81 -23.80
N ILE A 91 -19.29 19.51 -23.00
CA ILE A 91 -18.91 20.17 -21.76
C ILE A 91 -19.75 19.53 -20.67
N CYS A 92 -19.08 19.03 -19.62
CA CYS A 92 -19.78 18.64 -18.41
C CYS A 92 -20.31 19.93 -17.75
N PRO A 93 -21.63 20.09 -17.55
CA PRO A 93 -22.16 21.26 -16.84
C PRO A 93 -21.54 21.32 -15.44
N ASN A 94 -20.95 22.47 -15.09
CA ASN A 94 -20.68 22.78 -13.69
C ASN A 94 -22.04 22.85 -13.02
N HIS A 95 -22.27 22.04 -11.98
CA HIS A 95 -23.46 22.24 -11.17
C HIS A 95 -23.42 23.65 -10.59
N GLU A 96 -24.53 24.36 -10.76
CA GLU A 96 -24.81 25.57 -10.00
C GLU A 96 -24.75 25.25 -8.50
N GLU A 97 -24.35 26.26 -7.74
CA GLU A 97 -24.04 26.26 -6.31
C GLU A 97 -24.76 25.16 -5.52
N ILE A 98 -23.98 24.27 -4.90
CA ILE A 98 -24.49 23.35 -3.87
C ILE A 98 -25.14 24.25 -2.80
N PRO A 99 -26.44 24.07 -2.48
CA PRO A 99 -27.09 24.86 -1.44
C PRO A 99 -26.29 24.76 -0.15
N ALA A 100 -26.01 25.90 0.47
CA ALA A 100 -25.21 26.03 1.70
C ALA A 100 -25.79 25.29 2.92
N ASP A 101 -26.92 24.59 2.77
CA ASP A 101 -27.75 24.04 3.84
C ASP A 101 -27.50 22.55 4.14
N ASN A 102 -26.24 22.09 4.04
CA ASN A 102 -25.82 20.79 4.58
C ASN A 102 -24.46 20.90 5.30
N GLN A 103 -24.27 21.97 6.07
CA GLN A 103 -23.18 22.07 7.05
C GLN A 103 -23.46 21.31 8.35
N ASP A 104 -24.61 20.64 8.47
CA ASP A 104 -24.93 19.88 9.67
C ASP A 104 -24.17 18.54 9.72
N ARG A 105 -23.13 18.57 10.57
CA ARG A 105 -22.11 17.57 10.87
C ARG A 105 -20.88 17.68 9.98
N LEU A 106 -20.04 18.67 10.29
CA LEU A 106 -18.60 18.53 10.08
C LEU A 106 -18.19 17.14 10.60
N PRO A 107 -17.61 16.26 9.76
CA PRO A 107 -16.77 15.18 10.26
C PRO A 107 -15.76 15.79 11.22
N SER A 108 -15.33 15.07 12.27
CA SER A 108 -14.34 15.56 13.24
C SER A 108 -13.34 16.49 12.55
N SER A 109 -13.17 17.72 13.06
CA SER A 109 -12.36 18.79 12.44
C SER A 109 -10.88 18.45 12.23
N THR A 110 -10.50 17.20 12.48
CA THR A 110 -9.17 16.64 12.38
C THR A 110 -9.19 15.57 11.30
N CYS A 111 -8.34 15.74 10.28
CA CYS A 111 -8.04 14.69 9.31
C CYS A 111 -7.55 13.43 10.06
N PRO A 112 -7.93 12.22 9.62
CA PRO A 112 -7.38 10.98 10.16
C PRO A 112 -5.84 11.01 10.26
N ASP A 113 -5.28 10.42 11.32
CA ASP A 113 -3.85 10.50 11.64
C ASP A 113 -2.94 10.03 10.50
N TYR A 114 -3.38 9.11 9.64
CA TYR A 114 -2.59 8.65 8.51
C TYR A 114 -2.34 9.76 7.47
N PHE A 115 -3.13 10.83 7.42
CA PHE A 115 -2.84 11.98 6.57
C PHE A 115 -1.63 12.80 7.03
N ARG A 116 -1.11 12.59 8.25
CA ARG A 116 0.13 13.23 8.71
C ARG A 116 1.31 12.95 7.78
N TRP A 117 1.28 11.79 7.10
CA TRP A 117 2.32 11.35 6.18
C TRP A 117 2.46 12.23 4.93
N ILE A 118 1.44 13.03 4.59
CA ILE A 118 1.55 14.07 3.55
C ILE A 118 2.66 15.06 3.92
N HIS A 119 2.80 15.42 5.21
CA HIS A 119 3.85 16.33 5.65
C HIS A 119 5.24 15.71 5.52
N GLU A 120 5.38 14.40 5.75
CA GLU A 120 6.65 13.69 5.54
C GLU A 120 7.00 13.58 4.05
N ASP A 121 6.02 13.29 3.19
CA ASP A 121 6.24 13.21 1.74
C ASP A 121 6.65 14.57 1.15
N LEU A 122 6.14 15.68 1.72
CA LEU A 122 6.47 17.04 1.30
C LEU A 122 7.67 17.66 2.05
N ARG A 123 8.18 16.98 3.09
CA ARG A 123 9.30 17.45 3.92
C ARG A 123 10.53 17.90 3.12
N PRO A 124 10.93 17.25 2.00
CA PRO A 124 12.11 17.68 1.25
C PRO A 124 12.07 19.13 0.76
N TRP A 125 10.88 19.72 0.61
CA TRP A 125 10.68 21.09 0.13
C TRP A 125 10.19 22.07 1.20
N ALA A 126 10.08 21.63 2.46
CA ALA A 126 9.44 22.42 3.53
C ALA A 126 10.12 23.79 3.78
N HIS A 127 11.44 23.87 3.60
CA HIS A 127 12.21 25.11 3.82
C HIS A 127 12.64 25.82 2.54
N THR A 128 12.71 25.11 1.41
CA THR A 128 13.16 25.67 0.13
C THR A 128 12.01 26.10 -0.78
N GLY A 129 10.81 25.58 -0.53
CA GLY A 129 9.71 25.62 -1.48
C GLY A 129 9.99 24.75 -2.72
N ILE A 130 9.07 24.82 -3.67
CA ILE A 130 9.13 24.13 -4.96
C ILE A 130 9.25 25.19 -6.06
N THR A 131 10.35 25.20 -6.80
CA THR A 131 10.52 26.11 -7.94
C THR A 131 9.99 25.47 -9.23
N LYS A 132 9.71 26.30 -10.24
CA LYS A 132 9.29 25.83 -11.56
C LYS A 132 10.33 24.89 -12.18
N GLU A 133 11.61 25.19 -12.01
CA GLU A 133 12.71 24.35 -12.52
C GLU A 133 12.71 22.97 -11.86
N MET A 134 12.33 22.86 -10.58
CA MET A 134 12.19 21.57 -9.90
C MET A 134 11.03 20.75 -10.48
N VAL A 135 9.88 21.39 -10.73
CA VAL A 135 8.73 20.75 -11.38
C VAL A 135 9.11 20.28 -12.77
N ASP A 136 9.76 21.12 -13.58
CA ASP A 136 10.15 20.79 -14.95
C ASP A 136 11.19 19.64 -15.01
N LYS A 137 12.04 19.46 -13.99
CA LYS A 137 12.96 18.32 -13.88
C LYS A 137 12.23 16.96 -13.76
N ALA A 138 11.07 16.92 -13.12
CA ALA A 138 10.27 15.68 -12.99
C ALA A 138 9.71 15.20 -14.35
N ARG A 139 9.68 16.06 -15.38
CA ARG A 139 9.29 15.68 -16.76
C ARG A 139 10.07 14.49 -17.31
N LYS A 140 11.31 14.27 -16.84
CA LYS A 140 12.18 13.17 -17.32
C LYS A 140 11.49 11.80 -17.25
N THR A 141 10.64 11.57 -16.26
CA THR A 141 9.93 10.29 -16.07
C THR A 141 8.41 10.42 -16.08
N ALA A 142 7.87 11.63 -15.86
CA ALA A 142 6.43 11.86 -15.80
C ALA A 142 5.69 11.41 -17.07
N ASN A 143 4.52 10.80 -16.88
CA ASN A 143 3.58 10.51 -17.95
C ASN A 143 2.81 11.76 -18.38
N PHE A 144 2.45 12.62 -17.43
CA PHE A 144 1.74 13.86 -17.72
C PHE A 144 2.03 14.97 -16.69
N LYS A 145 1.85 16.22 -17.12
CA LYS A 145 1.74 17.40 -16.28
C LYS A 145 0.27 17.80 -16.18
N LEU A 146 -0.19 18.08 -14.96
CA LEU A 146 -1.50 18.66 -14.73
C LEU A 146 -1.34 20.05 -14.10
N VAL A 147 -2.14 21.00 -14.59
CA VAL A 147 -2.20 22.36 -14.06
C VAL A 147 -3.63 22.67 -13.65
N ILE A 148 -3.82 23.09 -12.41
CA ILE A 148 -5.06 23.69 -11.94
C ILE A 148 -4.86 25.20 -12.01
N LEU A 149 -5.70 25.88 -12.79
CA LEU A 149 -5.67 27.33 -12.94
C LEU A 149 -7.09 27.86 -12.92
N LYS A 150 -7.41 28.70 -11.93
CA LYS A 150 -8.72 29.31 -11.70
C LYS A 150 -9.85 28.27 -11.71
N GLY A 151 -9.64 27.17 -10.97
CA GLY A 151 -10.59 26.06 -10.84
C GLY A 151 -10.75 25.19 -12.09
N LYS A 152 -9.91 25.36 -13.12
CA LYS A 152 -9.92 24.53 -14.34
C LYS A 152 -8.65 23.69 -14.42
N ALA A 153 -8.80 22.42 -14.78
CA ALA A 153 -7.68 21.51 -15.02
C ALA A 153 -7.22 21.56 -16.49
N TYR A 154 -5.92 21.70 -16.70
CA TYR A 154 -5.23 21.62 -17.99
C TYR A 154 -4.23 20.47 -17.94
N LEU A 155 -4.04 19.79 -19.06
CA LEU A 155 -3.23 18.59 -19.14
C LEU A 155 -2.26 18.67 -20.30
N GLU A 156 -1.00 18.37 -20.04
CA GLU A 156 0.01 18.08 -21.06
C GLU A 156 0.47 16.63 -20.89
N THR A 157 0.32 15.81 -21.94
CA THR A 157 0.72 14.39 -21.90
C THR A 157 2.10 14.23 -22.53
N TYR A 158 3.04 13.65 -21.79
CA TYR A 158 4.40 13.39 -22.26
C TYR A 158 4.59 11.97 -22.77
N ALA A 159 3.99 10.99 -22.08
CA ALA A 159 4.10 9.59 -22.43
C ALA A 159 2.80 8.85 -22.07
N LYS A 160 2.43 7.89 -22.92
CA LYS A 160 1.27 7.03 -22.67
C LYS A 160 1.48 6.22 -21.38
N ALA A 161 0.54 6.30 -20.45
CA ALA A 161 0.54 5.48 -19.26
C ALA A 161 0.16 4.03 -19.59
N PHE A 162 0.58 3.10 -18.74
CA PHE A 162 0.13 1.71 -18.84
C PHE A 162 -1.40 1.66 -18.63
N GLN A 163 -2.10 0.98 -19.55
CA GLN A 163 -3.57 0.83 -19.51
C GLN A 163 -4.32 2.17 -19.32
N THR A 164 -5.21 2.26 -18.34
CA THR A 164 -6.09 3.41 -18.06
C THR A 164 -5.73 4.13 -16.76
N ARG A 165 -4.51 3.92 -16.27
CA ARG A 165 -4.07 4.45 -14.96
C ARG A 165 -4.17 5.97 -14.90
N ASP A 166 -3.67 6.64 -15.93
CA ASP A 166 -3.74 8.09 -16.05
C ASP A 166 -5.18 8.59 -16.15
N VAL A 167 -6.06 7.89 -16.87
CA VAL A 167 -7.47 8.25 -17.04
C VAL A 167 -8.17 8.33 -15.68
N PHE A 168 -8.03 7.30 -14.83
CA PHE A 168 -8.69 7.28 -13.53
C PHE A 168 -8.06 8.25 -12.52
N THR A 169 -6.74 8.47 -12.59
CA THR A 169 -6.07 9.50 -11.78
C THR A 169 -6.60 10.89 -12.13
N LYS A 170 -6.70 11.21 -13.43
CA LYS A 170 -7.30 12.46 -13.92
C LYS A 170 -8.77 12.56 -13.48
N TRP A 171 -9.52 11.46 -13.56
CA TRP A 171 -10.93 11.44 -13.14
C TRP A 171 -11.08 11.73 -11.64
N GLY A 172 -10.21 11.19 -10.79
CA GLY A 172 -10.23 11.49 -9.36
C GLY A 172 -9.97 12.97 -9.06
N ILE A 173 -9.05 13.60 -9.78
CA ILE A 173 -8.77 15.04 -9.66
C ILE A 173 -9.99 15.86 -10.13
N LEU A 174 -10.66 15.45 -11.21
CA LEU A 174 -11.90 16.08 -11.64
C LEU A 174 -13.03 15.94 -10.60
N GLN A 175 -13.11 14.81 -9.88
CA GLN A 175 -14.05 14.66 -8.78
C GLN A 175 -13.72 15.62 -7.63
N LEU A 176 -12.43 15.82 -7.29
CA LEU A 176 -12.02 16.79 -6.28
C LEU A 176 -12.40 18.23 -6.66
N LEU A 177 -12.15 18.64 -7.91
CA LEU A 177 -12.53 19.97 -8.41
C LEU A 177 -14.05 20.19 -8.38
N ARG A 178 -14.84 19.16 -8.67
CA ARG A 178 -16.31 19.21 -8.57
C ARG A 178 -16.81 19.25 -7.14
N ARG A 179 -16.16 18.52 -6.24
CA ARG A 179 -16.57 18.41 -4.83
C ARG A 179 -16.21 19.64 -4.01
N TYR A 180 -15.14 20.34 -4.40
CA TYR A 180 -14.62 21.53 -3.74
C TYR A 180 -14.37 22.69 -4.73
N PRO A 181 -15.42 23.23 -5.39
CA PRO A 181 -15.26 24.29 -6.38
C PRO A 181 -14.60 25.54 -5.78
N GLY A 182 -13.56 26.05 -6.43
CA GLY A 182 -12.85 27.26 -6.00
C GLY A 182 -11.97 27.10 -4.76
N MET A 183 -11.95 25.93 -4.11
CA MET A 183 -11.12 25.69 -2.91
C MET A 183 -9.72 25.16 -3.23
N LEU A 184 -9.54 24.49 -4.39
CA LEU A 184 -8.22 24.04 -4.81
C LEU A 184 -7.44 25.24 -5.38
N PRO A 185 -6.24 25.53 -4.86
CA PRO A 185 -5.44 26.65 -5.35
C PRO A 185 -4.86 26.37 -6.73
N ASP A 186 -4.38 27.42 -7.38
CA ASP A 186 -3.61 27.29 -8.61
C ASP A 186 -2.32 26.52 -8.32
N MET A 187 -2.08 25.42 -9.06
CA MET A 187 -0.95 24.54 -8.85
C MET A 187 -0.57 23.75 -10.10
N GLU A 188 0.68 23.34 -10.19
CA GLU A 188 1.18 22.42 -11.20
C GLU A 188 1.78 21.18 -10.53
N PHE A 189 1.52 19.99 -11.08
CA PHE A 189 2.17 18.77 -10.61
C PHE A 189 2.48 17.80 -11.74
N MET A 190 3.59 17.10 -11.58
CA MET A 190 4.08 16.06 -12.48
C MET A 190 3.66 14.69 -11.95
N PHE A 191 3.11 13.84 -12.82
CA PHE A 191 2.61 12.53 -12.43
C PHE A 191 3.27 11.42 -13.24
N ASP A 192 3.78 10.40 -12.57
CA ASP A 192 4.29 9.18 -13.18
C ASP A 192 3.44 7.98 -12.74
N CYS A 193 2.87 7.30 -13.73
CA CYS A 193 1.89 6.24 -13.58
C CYS A 193 2.49 4.83 -13.53
N VAL A 194 3.82 4.70 -13.57
CA VAL A 194 4.53 3.40 -13.54
C VAL A 194 4.61 2.83 -12.10
N ASP A 195 4.95 1.54 -11.96
CA ASP A 195 4.94 0.80 -10.68
C ASP A 195 6.09 1.15 -9.71
N TRP A 196 7.26 1.56 -10.16
CA TRP A 196 8.39 1.77 -9.24
C TRP A 196 8.58 3.25 -8.90
N PRO A 197 8.81 3.61 -7.63
CA PRO A 197 9.26 4.95 -7.28
C PRO A 197 10.68 5.20 -7.83
N VAL A 198 10.99 6.44 -8.21
CA VAL A 198 12.19 6.75 -9.02
C VAL A 198 13.04 7.90 -8.49
N ILE A 199 12.54 8.67 -7.52
CA ILE A 199 13.29 9.78 -6.94
C ILE A 199 14.13 9.25 -5.78
N LEU A 200 15.29 8.67 -6.10
CA LEU A 200 16.18 8.07 -5.11
C LEU A 200 16.73 9.11 -4.12
N ALA A 201 16.53 8.87 -2.81
CA ALA A 201 16.95 9.78 -1.75
C ALA A 201 18.48 9.99 -1.70
N GLU A 202 19.24 8.94 -2.02
CA GLU A 202 20.72 8.97 -2.08
C GLU A 202 21.27 10.06 -3.02
N ARG A 203 20.51 10.46 -4.05
CA ARG A 203 20.93 11.48 -5.02
C ARG A 203 20.81 12.90 -4.49
N TYR A 204 20.10 13.08 -3.38
CA TYR A 204 19.75 14.39 -2.82
C TYR A 204 20.19 14.56 -1.36
N GLY A 205 20.66 13.48 -0.70
CA GLY A 205 21.02 13.44 0.73
C GLY A 205 22.44 13.91 1.11
N GLY A 206 23.15 14.65 0.25
CA GLY A 206 24.53 15.09 0.51
C GLY A 206 24.65 16.43 1.24
N SER A 207 25.77 16.63 1.98
CA SER A 207 26.17 17.80 2.80
C SER A 207 26.07 19.20 2.16
N ASN A 208 25.71 19.32 0.89
CA ASN A 208 25.52 20.58 0.18
C ASN A 208 24.03 20.83 -0.11
N SER A 209 23.21 20.85 0.94
CA SER A 209 21.75 21.12 0.89
C SER A 209 21.40 22.53 0.43
N ASN A 210 22.38 23.43 0.29
CA ASN A 210 22.16 24.84 0.00
C ASN A 210 22.16 25.18 -1.50
N ASN A 211 22.42 24.20 -2.37
CA ASN A 211 22.27 24.37 -3.81
C ASN A 211 20.88 23.89 -4.24
N ALA A 212 20.08 24.77 -4.86
CA ALA A 212 18.77 24.43 -5.45
C ALA A 212 18.85 23.27 -6.48
N SER A 213 20.05 23.00 -7.00
CA SER A 213 20.34 21.84 -7.87
C SER A 213 20.26 20.49 -7.15
N ASN A 214 20.34 20.46 -5.81
CA ASN A 214 20.43 19.27 -4.97
C ASN A 214 19.11 18.95 -4.24
N VAL A 215 18.03 19.66 -4.54
CA VAL A 215 16.67 19.39 -4.04
C VAL A 215 15.95 18.47 -5.03
N PRO A 216 15.22 17.43 -4.57
CA PRO A 216 14.52 16.50 -5.45
C PRO A 216 13.43 17.20 -6.28
N PRO A 217 13.13 16.70 -7.49
CA PRO A 217 11.96 17.17 -8.23
C PRO A 217 10.68 16.57 -7.61
N PRO A 218 9.60 17.35 -7.41
CA PRO A 218 8.35 16.83 -6.88
C PRO A 218 7.65 16.01 -7.96
N LEU A 219 7.58 14.69 -7.73
CA LEU A 219 6.94 13.75 -8.63
C LEU A 219 5.87 12.95 -7.88
N PHE A 220 4.63 13.01 -8.36
CA PHE A 220 3.54 12.22 -7.82
C PHE A 220 3.53 10.82 -8.40
N ARG A 221 3.38 9.84 -7.50
CA ARG A 221 3.28 8.41 -7.82
C ARG A 221 2.31 7.74 -6.86
N TYR A 222 2.06 6.46 -7.09
CA TYR A 222 1.10 5.69 -6.29
C TYR A 222 1.73 4.97 -5.09
N CYS A 223 3.06 4.88 -5.05
CA CYS A 223 3.80 4.42 -3.87
C CYS A 223 5.18 5.09 -3.77
N ALA A 224 5.80 4.90 -2.62
CA ALA A 224 7.21 5.16 -2.35
C ALA A 224 7.75 4.10 -1.37
N ASN A 225 9.04 4.18 -1.05
CA ASN A 225 9.70 3.43 0.02
C ASN A 225 10.76 4.29 0.72
N ASP A 226 11.43 3.73 1.73
CA ASP A 226 12.43 4.45 2.54
C ASP A 226 13.64 4.96 1.74
N ALA A 227 13.86 4.44 0.52
CA ALA A 227 14.93 4.86 -0.37
C ALA A 227 14.51 5.92 -1.40
N THR A 228 13.24 6.34 -1.41
CA THR A 228 12.70 7.26 -2.42
C THR A 228 11.95 8.44 -1.84
N LEU A 229 11.84 9.52 -2.63
CA LEU A 229 11.22 10.80 -2.25
C LEU A 229 10.00 11.15 -3.13
N ASP A 230 9.43 10.16 -3.83
CA ASP A 230 8.21 10.33 -4.61
C ASP A 230 7.02 10.69 -3.69
N ILE A 231 6.18 11.62 -4.14
CA ILE A 231 5.01 12.08 -3.38
C ILE A 231 3.87 11.10 -3.64
N VAL A 232 3.36 10.48 -2.59
CA VAL A 232 2.36 9.43 -2.74
C VAL A 232 0.96 10.02 -2.98
N PHE A 233 0.27 9.47 -3.96
CA PHE A 233 -1.08 9.84 -4.37
C PHE A 233 -1.99 8.60 -4.39
N PRO A 234 -3.28 8.72 -4.06
CA PRO A 234 -4.23 7.61 -4.17
C PRO A 234 -4.23 6.97 -5.56
N ASP A 235 -4.14 5.64 -5.61
CA ASP A 235 -3.98 4.94 -6.88
C ASP A 235 -5.25 4.97 -7.77
N TRP A 236 -5.04 4.71 -9.06
CA TRP A 236 -6.06 4.77 -10.11
C TRP A 236 -7.25 3.81 -9.91
N SER A 237 -7.12 2.82 -9.02
CA SER A 237 -8.13 1.80 -8.76
C SER A 237 -8.93 2.03 -7.48
N PHE A 238 -8.85 3.23 -6.89
CA PHE A 238 -9.57 3.54 -5.65
C PHE A 238 -11.10 3.34 -5.71
N TRP A 239 -11.69 3.34 -6.90
CA TRP A 239 -13.14 3.42 -7.12
C TRP A 239 -13.90 2.07 -7.15
N GLY A 240 -13.52 1.09 -6.34
CA GLY A 240 -14.16 -0.25 -6.34
C GLY A 240 -15.08 -0.53 -5.15
N GLU A 241 -16.13 -1.35 -5.33
CA GLU A 241 -17.06 -1.76 -4.28
C GLU A 241 -16.81 -3.19 -3.77
N MET A 242 -16.68 -3.36 -2.44
CA MET A 242 -16.47 -4.66 -1.78
C MET A 242 -17.62 -5.08 -0.84
N LYS A 243 -18.51 -4.15 -0.49
CA LYS A 243 -19.51 -4.32 0.58
C LYS A 243 -20.49 -5.46 0.33
N GLU A 244 -20.87 -5.71 -0.92
CA GLU A 244 -21.80 -6.79 -1.26
C GLU A 244 -21.18 -8.17 -1.07
N GLY A 245 -19.88 -8.32 -1.35
CA GLY A 245 -19.15 -9.57 -1.18
C GLY A 245 -19.16 -10.03 0.28
N ASN A 246 -18.91 -9.11 1.21
CA ASN A 246 -18.85 -9.42 2.63
C ASN A 246 -20.18 -9.89 3.22
N LYS A 247 -21.31 -9.42 2.67
CA LYS A 247 -22.66 -9.80 3.13
C LYS A 247 -23.06 -11.23 2.75
N ARG A 248 -22.36 -11.86 1.81
CA ARG A 248 -22.72 -13.21 1.31
C ARG A 248 -22.55 -14.29 2.37
N THR A 249 -21.56 -14.16 3.26
CA THR A 249 -21.30 -15.14 4.31
C THR A 249 -20.67 -14.50 5.54
N THR A 250 -21.11 -14.95 6.72
CA THR A 250 -20.53 -14.54 8.00
C THR A 250 -19.13 -15.10 8.15
N TRP A 251 -18.24 -14.36 8.81
CA TRP A 251 -16.85 -14.77 9.10
C TRP A 251 -16.69 -16.23 9.53
N LEU A 252 -17.46 -16.69 10.52
CA LEU A 252 -17.38 -18.05 11.07
C LEU A 252 -17.69 -19.16 10.05
N LYS A 253 -18.46 -18.85 9.00
CA LYS A 253 -18.84 -19.79 7.94
C LYS A 253 -17.88 -19.75 6.74
N ARG A 254 -16.88 -18.87 6.75
CA ARG A 254 -15.85 -18.81 5.70
C ARG A 254 -14.88 -19.97 5.82
N GLU A 255 -14.29 -20.33 4.68
CA GLU A 255 -13.26 -21.37 4.59
C GLU A 255 -12.10 -21.05 5.53
N PRO A 256 -11.68 -21.99 6.41
CA PRO A 256 -10.74 -21.72 7.50
C PRO A 256 -9.27 -21.70 7.04
N TYR A 257 -9.00 -21.25 5.82
CA TYR A 257 -7.67 -21.24 5.21
C TYR A 257 -7.22 -19.82 4.85
N ALA A 258 -5.91 -19.64 4.75
CA ALA A 258 -5.35 -18.49 4.06
C ALA A 258 -5.57 -18.60 2.56
N TYR A 259 -5.90 -17.48 1.93
CA TYR A 259 -6.17 -17.43 0.50
C TYR A 259 -5.40 -16.30 -0.17
N TRP A 260 -4.83 -16.62 -1.33
CA TRP A 260 -4.28 -15.65 -2.26
C TRP A 260 -4.57 -16.07 -3.69
N LYS A 261 -4.90 -15.11 -4.55
CA LYS A 261 -4.96 -15.29 -5.99
C LYS A 261 -4.30 -14.10 -6.68
N GLY A 262 -3.30 -14.35 -7.51
CA GLY A 262 -2.55 -13.29 -8.17
C GLY A 262 -1.55 -13.83 -9.18
N ASN A 263 -0.93 -12.94 -9.96
CA ASN A 263 0.08 -13.33 -10.93
C ASN A 263 1.42 -13.53 -10.21
N PRO A 264 1.98 -14.75 -10.13
CA PRO A 264 3.27 -15.00 -9.50
C PRO A 264 4.45 -14.54 -10.36
N ASP A 265 4.26 -14.37 -11.67
CA ASP A 265 5.36 -14.14 -12.61
C ASP A 265 5.92 -12.71 -12.54
N VAL A 266 5.25 -11.80 -11.81
CA VAL A 266 5.65 -10.38 -11.69
C VAL A 266 6.68 -10.11 -10.59
N ALA A 267 6.90 -11.05 -9.67
CA ALA A 267 7.85 -10.87 -8.57
C ALA A 267 8.29 -12.21 -7.96
N ASP A 268 9.56 -12.31 -7.59
CA ASP A 268 10.12 -13.55 -7.03
C ASP A 268 9.52 -13.89 -5.67
N THR A 269 9.16 -12.89 -4.86
CA THR A 269 8.46 -13.10 -3.57
C THR A 269 7.09 -13.78 -3.77
N ARG A 270 6.40 -13.53 -4.90
CA ARG A 270 5.15 -14.21 -5.25
C ARG A 270 5.37 -15.62 -5.78
N LYS A 271 6.42 -15.83 -6.59
CA LYS A 271 6.83 -17.19 -6.99
C LYS A 271 7.16 -18.03 -5.77
N ASP A 272 7.81 -17.45 -4.77
CA ASP A 272 8.12 -18.12 -3.52
C ASP A 272 6.85 -18.43 -2.70
N LEU A 273 5.88 -17.51 -2.62
CA LEU A 273 4.58 -17.75 -1.96
C LEU A 273 3.84 -18.96 -2.54
N MET A 274 3.99 -19.28 -3.84
CA MET A 274 3.38 -20.47 -4.44
C MET A 274 3.81 -21.78 -3.76
N LYS A 275 5.00 -21.82 -3.14
CA LYS A 275 5.49 -23.00 -2.39
C LYS A 275 4.70 -23.25 -1.11
N CYS A 276 3.93 -22.26 -0.63
CA CYS A 276 3.06 -22.42 0.52
C CYS A 276 1.75 -23.14 0.19
N ASN A 277 1.46 -23.41 -1.09
CA ASN A 277 0.25 -24.14 -1.45
C ASN A 277 0.31 -25.60 -0.97
N VAL A 278 -0.85 -26.21 -0.78
CA VAL A 278 -0.95 -27.60 -0.30
C VAL A 278 -0.29 -28.59 -1.27
N THR A 279 0.44 -29.56 -0.70
CA THR A 279 0.99 -30.72 -1.41
C THR A 279 0.55 -32.00 -0.69
N HIS A 280 0.85 -33.17 -1.27
CA HIS A 280 0.57 -34.45 -0.60
C HIS A 280 1.34 -34.64 0.71
N GLN A 281 2.50 -33.99 0.87
CA GLN A 281 3.34 -34.13 2.06
C GLN A 281 3.15 -33.00 3.09
N GLN A 282 2.63 -31.84 2.67
CA GLN A 282 2.63 -30.64 3.50
C GLN A 282 1.40 -29.77 3.22
N ASP A 283 0.67 -29.43 4.28
CA ASP A 283 -0.34 -28.36 4.26
C ASP A 283 0.11 -27.21 5.19
N TRP A 284 0.20 -26.01 4.61
CA TRP A 284 0.47 -24.76 5.32
C TRP A 284 -0.81 -24.01 5.71
N ASN A 285 -1.97 -24.64 5.55
CA ASN A 285 -3.29 -24.03 5.66
C ASN A 285 -3.49 -22.85 4.71
N ALA A 286 -2.84 -22.90 3.55
CA ALA A 286 -2.89 -21.87 2.53
C ALA A 286 -3.40 -22.43 1.19
N ARG A 287 -4.20 -21.63 0.49
CA ARG A 287 -4.81 -21.91 -0.81
C ARG A 287 -4.38 -20.79 -1.76
N ILE A 288 -3.32 -21.06 -2.51
CA ILE A 288 -2.60 -20.07 -3.33
C ILE A 288 -2.83 -20.38 -4.81
N TYR A 289 -3.41 -19.45 -5.55
CA TYR A 289 -3.83 -19.65 -6.93
C TYR A 289 -3.17 -18.66 -7.90
N LYS A 290 -2.76 -19.16 -9.07
CA LYS A 290 -2.25 -18.32 -10.15
C LYS A 290 -3.40 -17.58 -10.84
N GLN A 291 -3.24 -16.26 -10.99
CA GLN A 291 -4.07 -15.41 -11.85
C GLN A 291 -3.38 -15.25 -13.21
N ASP A 292 -4.00 -15.78 -14.26
CA ASP A 292 -3.53 -15.63 -15.63
C ASP A 292 -4.28 -14.50 -16.33
N TRP A 293 -3.65 -13.32 -16.42
CA TRP A 293 -4.28 -12.15 -17.02
C TRP A 293 -4.54 -12.27 -18.52
N ILE A 294 -3.75 -13.09 -19.25
CA ILE A 294 -3.95 -13.31 -20.69
C ILE A 294 -5.22 -14.14 -20.91
N LYS A 295 -5.44 -15.14 -20.06
CA LYS A 295 -6.67 -15.93 -20.08
C LYS A 295 -7.88 -15.09 -19.68
N GLU A 296 -7.80 -14.38 -18.56
CA GLU A 296 -8.91 -13.55 -18.06
C GLU A 296 -9.32 -12.46 -19.06
N SER A 297 -8.36 -11.83 -19.74
CA SER A 297 -8.67 -10.78 -20.73
C SER A 297 -9.48 -11.33 -21.90
N LYS A 298 -9.30 -12.62 -22.26
CA LYS A 298 -10.07 -13.28 -23.32
C LYS A 298 -11.44 -13.74 -22.83
N GLU A 299 -11.57 -14.07 -21.55
CA GLU A 299 -12.79 -14.61 -20.94
C GLU A 299 -13.67 -13.52 -20.28
N GLY A 300 -13.23 -12.26 -20.31
CA GLY A 300 -13.95 -11.12 -19.75
C GLY A 300 -13.87 -11.00 -18.23
N TYR A 301 -12.75 -11.44 -17.63
CA TYR A 301 -12.45 -11.29 -16.20
C TYR A 301 -13.46 -11.93 -15.23
N LYS A 302 -14.25 -12.90 -15.71
CA LYS A 302 -15.34 -13.53 -14.94
C LYS A 302 -14.87 -14.19 -13.64
N GLN A 303 -13.60 -14.59 -13.57
CA GLN A 303 -13.02 -15.27 -12.41
C GLN A 303 -12.10 -14.34 -11.60
N SER A 304 -12.09 -13.04 -11.92
CA SER A 304 -11.25 -12.03 -11.28
C SER A 304 -12.03 -11.04 -10.43
N ASP A 305 -13.33 -11.24 -10.24
CA ASP A 305 -14.15 -10.42 -9.35
C ASP A 305 -13.60 -10.46 -7.92
N LEU A 306 -13.21 -9.31 -7.37
CA LEU A 306 -12.54 -9.21 -6.07
C LEU A 306 -13.51 -9.51 -4.92
N ALA A 307 -14.76 -9.04 -5.01
CA ALA A 307 -15.77 -9.23 -3.98
C ALA A 307 -16.13 -10.72 -3.81
N SER A 308 -16.15 -11.50 -4.90
CA SER A 308 -16.35 -12.95 -4.84
C SER A 308 -15.25 -13.72 -4.12
N GLN A 309 -14.07 -13.12 -3.91
CA GLN A 309 -12.93 -13.77 -3.28
C GLN A 309 -12.88 -13.59 -1.75
N CYS A 310 -13.90 -12.96 -1.15
CA CYS A 310 -14.02 -12.76 0.31
C CYS A 310 -14.71 -13.94 1.02
N ILE A 311 -14.46 -15.17 0.58
CA ILE A 311 -15.08 -16.41 1.11
C ILE A 311 -14.16 -17.18 2.06
N HIS A 312 -12.91 -16.73 2.22
CA HIS A 312 -11.93 -17.33 3.13
C HIS A 312 -11.80 -16.49 4.39
N ARG A 313 -11.45 -17.13 5.49
CA ARG A 313 -11.12 -16.43 6.71
C ARG A 313 -9.90 -15.54 6.42
N TYR A 314 -8.75 -16.12 6.13
CA TYR A 314 -7.53 -15.32 6.05
C TYR A 314 -7.21 -14.91 4.61
N LYS A 315 -6.82 -13.66 4.39
CA LYS A 315 -6.43 -13.15 3.06
C LYS A 315 -4.99 -12.69 3.12
N VAL A 316 -4.15 -13.22 2.23
CA VAL A 316 -2.73 -12.86 2.18
C VAL A 316 -2.56 -11.63 1.30
N TYR A 317 -1.84 -10.62 1.79
CA TYR A 317 -1.28 -9.55 0.99
C TYR A 317 0.20 -9.82 0.76
N ILE A 318 0.65 -9.65 -0.49
CA ILE A 318 2.05 -9.70 -0.87
C ILE A 318 2.29 -8.77 -2.07
N GLU A 319 3.43 -8.09 -2.04
CA GLU A 319 3.86 -7.16 -3.07
C GLU A 319 4.08 -7.85 -4.41
N GLY A 320 4.00 -7.07 -5.49
CA GLY A 320 4.27 -7.52 -6.86
C GLY A 320 5.58 -6.92 -7.33
N SER A 321 5.57 -6.35 -8.54
CA SER A 321 6.68 -5.53 -9.05
C SER A 321 7.11 -4.44 -8.07
N ALA A 322 6.12 -3.81 -7.41
CA ALA A 322 6.26 -2.87 -6.31
C ALA A 322 5.08 -3.07 -5.33
N TRP A 323 4.49 -2.00 -4.80
CA TRP A 323 3.23 -2.07 -4.05
C TRP A 323 2.15 -2.80 -4.89
N SER A 324 1.23 -3.49 -4.22
CA SER A 324 0.12 -4.14 -4.92
C SER A 324 -1.22 -3.48 -4.64
N VAL A 325 -1.89 -3.11 -5.73
CA VAL A 325 -3.28 -2.62 -5.76
C VAL A 325 -4.27 -3.46 -4.94
N SER A 326 -3.99 -4.77 -4.74
CA SER A 326 -4.86 -5.68 -4.01
C SER A 326 -5.01 -5.37 -2.51
N GLN A 327 -4.10 -4.61 -1.90
CA GLN A 327 -4.06 -4.41 -0.45
C GLN A 327 -5.36 -3.87 0.12
N LYS A 328 -5.86 -2.77 -0.43
CA LYS A 328 -7.12 -2.14 0.00
C LYS A 328 -8.32 -3.08 -0.10
N TYR A 329 -8.36 -3.91 -1.14
CA TYR A 329 -9.45 -4.86 -1.35
C TYR A 329 -9.35 -6.05 -0.38
N ILE A 330 -8.14 -6.50 -0.08
CA ILE A 330 -7.89 -7.53 0.93
C ILE A 330 -8.33 -7.04 2.31
N LEU A 331 -7.96 -5.82 2.68
CA LEU A 331 -8.39 -5.19 3.93
C LEU A 331 -9.92 -5.03 3.98
N ALA A 332 -10.54 -4.71 2.84
CA ALA A 332 -11.99 -4.53 2.74
C ALA A 332 -12.81 -5.83 2.72
N CYS A 333 -12.20 -7.03 2.70
CA CYS A 333 -12.93 -8.31 2.62
C CYS A 333 -13.61 -8.74 3.95
N ASP A 334 -13.55 -7.95 5.03
CA ASP A 334 -13.86 -8.40 6.40
C ASP A 334 -13.13 -9.69 6.76
N SER A 335 -11.91 -9.81 6.25
CA SER A 335 -11.02 -10.94 6.46
C SER A 335 -9.81 -10.54 7.28
N VAL A 336 -9.35 -11.45 8.14
CA VAL A 336 -8.04 -11.29 8.78
C VAL A 336 -6.99 -11.19 7.68
N THR A 337 -6.38 -10.01 7.59
CA THR A 337 -5.38 -9.71 6.57
C THR A 337 -4.03 -10.20 7.08
N LEU A 338 -3.46 -11.17 6.38
CA LEU A 338 -2.10 -11.67 6.59
C LEU A 338 -1.17 -10.86 5.69
N LEU A 339 -0.46 -9.89 6.24
CA LEU A 339 0.32 -8.91 5.48
C LEU A 339 1.78 -9.34 5.48
N VAL A 340 2.27 -9.86 4.35
CA VAL A 340 3.71 -10.11 4.15
C VAL A 340 4.42 -8.77 4.23
N ASN A 341 5.44 -8.67 5.08
CA ASN A 341 6.13 -7.43 5.41
C ASN A 341 6.44 -6.62 4.13
N PRO A 342 5.86 -5.41 3.97
CA PRO A 342 5.94 -4.67 2.72
C PRO A 342 7.21 -3.83 2.67
N HIS A 343 7.75 -3.62 1.48
CA HIS A 343 8.84 -2.67 1.25
C HIS A 343 8.35 -1.33 0.71
N TYR A 344 7.15 -1.28 0.15
CA TYR A 344 6.53 -0.08 -0.37
C TYR A 344 5.37 0.36 0.50
N TYR A 345 5.14 1.66 0.53
CA TYR A 345 3.96 2.26 1.12
C TYR A 345 3.19 3.09 0.08
N ASP A 346 1.87 3.03 0.19
CA ASP A 346 0.94 3.97 -0.42
C ASP A 346 0.48 5.05 0.60
N PHE A 347 -0.57 5.81 0.26
CA PHE A 347 -0.99 6.96 1.04
C PHE A 347 -1.60 6.62 2.42
N PHE A 348 -2.10 5.39 2.63
CA PHE A 348 -2.77 5.03 3.88
C PHE A 348 -2.05 3.91 4.65
N THR A 349 -1.22 3.12 3.98
CA THR A 349 -0.53 1.94 4.55
C THR A 349 0.35 2.26 5.76
N ARG A 350 1.00 3.43 5.79
CA ARG A 350 1.77 3.89 6.96
C ARG A 350 0.90 4.22 8.19
N GLY A 351 -0.42 4.21 8.05
CA GLY A 351 -1.38 4.27 9.14
C GLY A 351 -1.83 2.90 9.67
N LEU A 352 -1.40 1.80 9.04
CA LEU A 352 -1.78 0.46 9.47
C LEU A 352 -0.94 0.03 10.69
N VAL A 353 -1.61 -0.57 11.69
CA VAL A 353 -0.99 -0.96 12.96
C VAL A 353 -1.00 -2.49 13.02
N PRO A 354 0.17 -3.14 13.18
CA PRO A 354 0.24 -4.59 13.33
C PRO A 354 -0.63 -5.08 14.50
N MET A 355 -1.26 -6.23 14.34
CA MET A 355 -2.19 -6.87 15.31
C MET A 355 -3.48 -6.08 15.59
N GLN A 356 -3.65 -4.88 15.03
CA GLN A 356 -4.91 -4.14 15.04
C GLN A 356 -5.56 -4.08 13.67
N HIS A 357 -4.78 -3.88 12.60
CA HIS A 357 -5.31 -3.79 11.24
C HIS A 357 -4.95 -5.00 10.38
N TYR A 358 -3.89 -5.72 10.74
CA TYR A 358 -3.41 -6.90 10.03
C TYR A 358 -2.53 -7.78 10.92
N TRP A 359 -2.35 -9.04 10.51
CA TRP A 359 -1.37 -9.96 11.07
C TRP A 359 -0.07 -9.92 10.27
N PRO A 360 1.08 -9.56 10.86
CA PRO A 360 2.35 -9.47 10.14
C PRO A 360 2.90 -10.86 9.78
N ILE A 361 3.33 -11.03 8.53
CA ILE A 361 3.93 -12.26 8.02
C ILE A 361 5.39 -11.98 7.63
N LYS A 362 6.31 -12.79 8.15
CA LYS A 362 7.74 -12.70 7.82
C LYS A 362 7.95 -13.02 6.34
N GLU A 363 8.74 -12.21 5.65
CA GLU A 363 9.02 -12.44 4.24
C GLU A 363 9.88 -13.70 4.05
N ASP A 364 10.92 -13.90 4.85
CA ASP A 364 11.86 -15.01 4.76
C ASP A 364 11.32 -16.37 5.26
N ASP A 365 10.27 -16.36 6.10
CA ASP A 365 9.61 -17.57 6.63
C ASP A 365 8.08 -17.52 6.45
N LYS A 366 7.64 -17.07 5.26
CA LYS A 366 6.24 -16.78 4.95
C LYS A 366 5.29 -17.97 5.13
N CYS A 367 5.64 -19.17 4.69
CA CYS A 367 4.73 -20.33 4.80
C CYS A 367 4.46 -20.76 6.25
N ARG A 368 5.50 -20.81 7.09
CA ARG A 368 5.34 -21.15 8.52
C ARG A 368 4.60 -20.06 9.26
N SER A 369 4.92 -18.79 8.97
CA SER A 369 4.24 -17.63 9.55
C SER A 369 2.74 -17.61 9.22
N ILE A 370 2.37 -17.91 7.97
CA ILE A 370 0.98 -18.05 7.53
C ILE A 370 0.30 -19.20 8.29
N LYS A 371 0.93 -20.38 8.31
CA LYS A 371 0.38 -21.55 8.99
C LYS A 371 0.09 -21.27 10.46
N PHE A 372 1.05 -20.67 11.17
CA PHE A 372 0.91 -20.27 12.56
C PHE A 372 -0.28 -19.33 12.77
N ALA A 373 -0.37 -18.25 11.96
CA ALA A 373 -1.47 -17.29 12.06
C ALA A 373 -2.85 -17.95 11.85
N VAL A 374 -2.95 -18.85 10.87
CA VAL A 374 -4.20 -19.55 10.54
C VAL A 374 -4.59 -20.56 11.64
N GLU A 375 -3.64 -21.35 12.13
CA GLU A 375 -3.88 -22.33 13.21
C GLU A 375 -4.29 -21.63 14.50
N TRP A 376 -3.57 -20.56 14.87
CA TRP A 376 -3.90 -19.76 16.02
C TRP A 376 -5.29 -19.13 15.88
N GLY A 377 -5.57 -18.49 14.73
CA GLY A 377 -6.85 -17.82 14.53
C GLY A 377 -8.05 -18.79 14.52
N ASN A 378 -7.87 -20.00 13.99
CA ASN A 378 -8.92 -21.00 13.96
C ASN A 378 -9.19 -21.63 15.32
N THR A 379 -8.22 -21.62 16.23
CA THR A 379 -8.37 -22.13 17.60
C THR A 379 -8.88 -21.06 18.57
N HIS A 380 -8.76 -19.76 18.24
CA HIS A 380 -9.12 -18.63 19.11
C HIS A 380 -10.27 -17.77 18.54
N GLN A 381 -11.26 -18.39 17.88
CA GLN A 381 -12.35 -17.68 17.15
C GLN A 381 -13.21 -16.72 17.99
N ASN A 382 -13.22 -16.90 19.31
CA ASN A 382 -14.01 -16.09 20.26
C ASN A 382 -13.21 -14.96 20.90
N GLU A 383 -11.89 -14.90 20.70
CA GLU A 383 -11.09 -13.80 21.22
C GLU A 383 -11.42 -12.51 20.46
N SER A 384 -11.57 -11.43 21.23
CA SER A 384 -11.76 -10.08 20.70
C SER A 384 -10.67 -9.72 19.68
N ASP A 385 -9.48 -10.26 19.80
CA ASP A 385 -8.30 -9.83 19.05
C ASP A 385 -8.39 -10.19 17.55
N ILE A 386 -8.99 -11.34 17.20
CA ILE A 386 -9.33 -11.65 15.81
C ILE A 386 -10.43 -10.71 15.30
N ARG A 387 -11.34 -10.29 16.20
CA ARG A 387 -12.39 -9.30 15.92
C ARG A 387 -11.90 -7.85 15.91
N VAL A 388 -10.68 -7.59 16.37
CA VAL A 388 -10.05 -6.27 16.39
C VAL A 388 -9.23 -6.05 15.12
N ILE A 389 -8.77 -7.12 14.43
CA ILE A 389 -8.27 -7.07 13.02
C ILE A 389 -9.44 -6.82 12.04
N TYR A 390 -10.29 -5.85 12.38
CA TYR A 390 -11.41 -5.35 11.60
C TYR A 390 -11.18 -3.85 11.49
N ILE A 391 -10.91 -3.38 10.27
CA ILE A 391 -11.08 -1.96 9.97
C ILE A 391 -12.60 -1.73 9.90
N ARG A 392 -13.18 -1.05 10.88
CA ARG A 392 -14.52 -0.47 10.77
C ARG A 392 -14.45 1.03 10.58
#